data_AF-A0A943JV78-F1
#
_entry.id   AF-A0A943JV78-F1
#
_cell.length_a   1.000
_cell.length_b   1.000
_cell.length_c   1.000
_cell.angle_alpha   90.00
_cell.angle_beta   90.00
_cell.angle_gamma   90.00
#
_symmetry.space_group_name_H-M   'P 1'
#
loop_
_entity.id
_entity.type
_entity.pdbx_description
1 polymer ?
#
loop_
_entity_poly.entity_id
_entity_poly.type
_entity_poly.pdbx_seq_one_letter_code
_entity_poly.pdbx_strand_id
1 'polypeptide(L)'
;MIKKLLSSILITLFFVTNVFASDTTLSIDINNNTATIKLTGINKNIHALQLDIIDESGNTNISFNPSKKFNYSIVKENNENGKTTISIVLDNSSSLTENGTLDVGTLTFKNKPNLSKNATLELVNLDEGLNGQSENITANINIKNDTDNQTETTTSSNSSSSSSSGGGANVGNSSDKKTESTTQDTNKKEDSNNIKDNNKNDNNKIDINTMYPIIKQSNFKDTTNHWANEPIKYLADRGIINGMNDNQFAPNNNITRAEFITLLAKMDNIDINKYKAENFTDVPDNAWFNPYIDWAAKNGITSGITASTFAPNNNITREQMAVMIERFCNYKNFNLNNNKAQINFTDTNNISSYASSSVAKVQQAGIINGRPDGSFAPKANATRGESAQMIYTMLTIQ
;
A
#
# COMPACT_ATOMS: atom_id res chain seq x y z
N MET A 1 -36.84 -21.99 8.11
CA MET A 1 -36.64 -21.21 6.88
C MET A 1 -35.22 -20.68 6.92
N ILE A 2 -34.28 -21.29 6.19
CA ILE A 2 -32.87 -20.85 6.19
C ILE A 2 -32.82 -19.58 5.34
N LYS A 3 -32.54 -18.42 5.95
CA LYS A 3 -32.22 -17.19 5.22
C LYS A 3 -31.03 -17.54 4.31
N LYS A 4 -31.22 -17.50 2.98
CA LYS A 4 -30.08 -17.45 2.06
C LYS A 4 -29.34 -16.15 2.38
N LEU A 5 -28.18 -16.26 3.02
CA LEU A 5 -27.31 -15.15 3.35
C LEU A 5 -26.70 -14.60 2.04
N LEU A 6 -26.50 -13.29 1.98
CA LEU A 6 -26.14 -12.58 0.76
C LEU A 6 -24.61 -12.49 0.65
N SER A 7 -24.07 -12.76 -0.53
CA SER A 7 -22.65 -12.47 -0.83
C SER A 7 -22.56 -11.08 -1.47
N SER A 8 -21.46 -10.36 -1.25
CA SER A 8 -21.17 -9.10 -1.93
C SER A 8 -19.73 -9.05 -2.43
N ILE A 9 -19.51 -8.27 -3.49
CA ILE A 9 -18.19 -8.03 -4.07
C ILE A 9 -18.07 -6.53 -4.31
N LEU A 10 -17.14 -5.90 -3.61
CA LEU A 10 -16.68 -4.55 -3.93
C LEU A 10 -15.37 -4.67 -4.71
N ILE A 11 -15.32 -4.04 -5.87
CA ILE A 11 -14.13 -3.93 -6.70
C ILE A 11 -13.68 -2.48 -6.64
N THR A 12 -12.45 -2.24 -6.21
CA THR A 12 -11.85 -0.90 -6.20
C THR A 12 -10.69 -0.88 -7.18
N LEU A 13 -10.72 0.03 -8.16
CA LEU A 13 -9.62 0.21 -9.11
C LEU A 13 -8.86 1.49 -8.80
N PHE A 14 -7.54 1.39 -8.88
CA PHE A 14 -6.63 2.52 -8.68
C PHE A 14 -5.99 2.96 -10.00
N PHE A 15 -6.01 4.26 -10.25
CA PHE A 15 -5.56 4.84 -11.52
C PHE A 15 -5.07 6.27 -11.37
N VAL A 16 -4.46 6.77 -12.45
CA VAL A 16 -3.88 8.13 -12.54
C VAL A 16 -4.78 9.11 -13.31
N THR A 17 -5.41 8.71 -14.42
CA THR A 17 -6.25 9.62 -15.25
C THR A 17 -7.64 9.05 -15.56
N ASN A 18 -8.58 9.84 -16.10
CA ASN A 18 -9.93 9.39 -16.53
C ASN A 18 -9.92 8.01 -17.22
N VAL A 19 -10.37 6.98 -16.49
CA VAL A 19 -10.18 5.56 -16.87
C VAL A 19 -11.28 5.03 -17.79
N PHE A 20 -12.51 5.50 -17.62
CA PHE A 20 -13.68 4.84 -18.17
C PHE A 20 -14.24 5.52 -19.40
N ALA A 21 -14.61 4.71 -20.39
CA ALA A 21 -15.52 5.10 -21.46
C ALA A 21 -16.98 5.03 -20.98
N SER A 22 -17.87 5.70 -21.68
CA SER A 22 -19.32 5.69 -21.38
C SER A 22 -19.96 4.30 -21.44
N ASP A 23 -19.30 3.32 -22.07
CA ASP A 23 -19.72 1.93 -22.22
C ASP A 23 -18.97 0.96 -21.28
N THR A 24 -18.30 1.49 -20.24
CA THR A 24 -17.61 0.66 -19.24
C THR A 24 -18.57 -0.34 -18.61
N THR A 25 -18.19 -1.62 -18.62
CA THR A 25 -19.01 -2.72 -18.16
C THR A 25 -18.23 -3.63 -17.22
N LEU A 26 -18.78 -3.90 -16.04
CA LEU A 26 -18.34 -4.94 -15.12
C LEU A 26 -19.20 -6.18 -15.36
N SER A 27 -18.60 -7.26 -15.85
CA SER A 27 -19.25 -8.54 -16.07
C SER A 27 -18.84 -9.55 -15.00
N ILE A 28 -19.82 -10.21 -14.39
CA ILE A 28 -19.63 -11.30 -13.44
C ILE A 28 -20.42 -12.52 -13.94
N ASP A 29 -19.73 -13.60 -14.28
CA ASP A 29 -20.35 -14.84 -14.76
C ASP A 29 -20.24 -15.93 -13.69
N ILE A 30 -21.38 -16.36 -13.14
CA ILE A 30 -21.47 -17.29 -12.03
C ILE A 30 -21.82 -18.68 -12.55
N ASN A 31 -20.84 -19.58 -12.46
CA ASN A 31 -20.98 -20.98 -12.78
C ASN A 31 -20.76 -21.84 -11.54
N ASN A 32 -21.79 -22.54 -11.09
CA ASN A 32 -21.80 -23.31 -9.84
C ASN A 32 -21.27 -22.50 -8.65
N ASN A 33 -20.11 -22.88 -8.11
CA ASN A 33 -19.46 -22.22 -6.98
C ASN A 33 -18.33 -21.27 -7.42
N THR A 34 -18.29 -20.90 -8.70
CA THR A 34 -17.28 -19.99 -9.25
C THR A 34 -17.90 -18.72 -9.79
N ALA A 35 -17.16 -17.61 -9.76
CA ALA A 35 -17.54 -16.36 -10.43
C ALA A 35 -16.35 -15.81 -11.22
N THR A 36 -16.50 -15.66 -12.53
CA THR A 36 -15.49 -15.03 -13.39
C THR A 36 -15.78 -13.55 -13.54
N ILE A 37 -14.77 -12.71 -13.35
CA ILE A 37 -14.92 -11.25 -13.32
C ILE A 37 -14.14 -10.63 -14.48
N LYS A 38 -14.81 -9.76 -15.25
CA LYS A 38 -14.21 -9.07 -16.38
C LYS A 38 -14.70 -7.63 -16.47
N LEU A 39 -13.78 -6.70 -16.72
CA LEU A 39 -14.11 -5.31 -17.03
C LEU A 39 -13.77 -5.00 -18.49
N THR A 40 -14.64 -4.26 -19.17
CA THR A 40 -14.46 -3.78 -20.54
C THR A 40 -14.80 -2.29 -20.64
N GLY A 41 -14.34 -1.60 -21.68
CA GLY A 41 -14.58 -0.15 -21.86
C GLY A 41 -13.57 0.73 -21.11
N ILE A 42 -12.40 0.18 -20.81
CA ILE A 42 -11.35 0.90 -20.10
C ILE A 42 -10.44 1.62 -21.10
N ASN A 43 -10.27 2.93 -20.96
CA ASN A 43 -9.50 3.76 -21.89
C ASN A 43 -8.03 3.95 -21.49
N LYS A 44 -7.65 3.51 -20.29
CA LYS A 44 -6.34 3.83 -19.67
C LYS A 44 -5.79 2.65 -18.87
N ASN A 45 -4.51 2.74 -18.53
CA ASN A 45 -3.85 1.72 -17.71
C ASN A 45 -4.40 1.70 -16.29
N ILE A 46 -4.65 0.50 -15.79
CA ILE A 46 -4.94 0.24 -14.37
C ILE A 46 -3.69 -0.39 -13.78
N HIS A 47 -3.25 0.15 -12.65
CA HIS A 47 -1.98 -0.21 -12.02
C HIS A 47 -2.14 -1.08 -10.78
N ALA A 48 -3.28 -0.95 -10.09
CA ALA A 48 -3.65 -1.81 -8.97
C ALA A 48 -5.16 -2.05 -8.95
N LEU A 49 -5.52 -3.20 -8.39
CA LEU A 49 -6.90 -3.67 -8.24
C LEU A 49 -7.06 -4.24 -6.84
N GLN A 50 -8.09 -3.80 -6.12
CA GLN A 50 -8.51 -4.41 -4.87
C GLN A 50 -9.91 -5.02 -5.04
N LEU A 51 -10.10 -6.20 -4.45
CA LEU A 51 -11.36 -6.93 -4.41
C LEU A 51 -11.69 -7.22 -2.95
N ASP A 52 -12.76 -6.61 -2.46
CA ASP A 52 -13.33 -6.85 -1.16
C ASP A 52 -14.54 -7.77 -1.31
N ILE A 53 -14.40 -9.02 -0.87
CA ILE A 53 -15.43 -10.06 -1.02
C ILE A 53 -15.99 -10.39 0.35
N ILE A 54 -17.30 -10.27 0.53
CA ILE A 54 -17.97 -10.69 1.77
C ILE A 54 -18.75 -11.96 1.48
N ASP A 55 -18.39 -13.05 2.18
CA ASP A 55 -19.12 -14.32 2.15
C ASP A 55 -19.46 -14.77 3.57
N GLU A 56 -20.70 -14.52 3.96
CA GLU A 56 -21.25 -14.93 5.25
C GLU A 56 -21.35 -16.46 5.41
N SER A 57 -21.17 -17.24 4.35
CA SER A 57 -21.23 -18.72 4.40
C SER A 57 -19.95 -19.39 4.92
N GLY A 58 -18.88 -18.59 5.08
CA GLY A 58 -17.61 -18.97 5.70
C GLY A 58 -16.75 -19.87 4.82
N ASN A 59 -15.57 -19.33 4.44
CA ASN A 59 -14.49 -19.91 3.63
C ASN A 59 -14.59 -19.69 2.11
N THR A 60 -14.50 -18.43 1.65
CA THR A 60 -14.17 -18.14 0.25
C THR A 60 -12.69 -18.43 0.00
N ASN A 61 -12.42 -19.41 -0.86
CA ASN A 61 -11.08 -19.63 -1.40
C ASN A 61 -10.97 -18.88 -2.72
N ILE A 62 -9.81 -18.30 -3.01
CA ILE A 62 -9.68 -17.52 -4.24
C ILE A 62 -8.48 -18.04 -4.99
N SER A 63 -8.73 -18.41 -6.24
CA SER A 63 -7.71 -18.75 -7.22
C SER A 63 -7.68 -17.62 -8.24
N PHE A 64 -7.06 -16.50 -7.89
CA PHE A 64 -6.83 -15.41 -8.83
C PHE A 64 -5.88 -15.91 -9.92
N ASN A 65 -6.47 -16.26 -11.07
CA ASN A 65 -5.78 -16.82 -12.22
C ASN A 65 -6.13 -15.96 -13.45
N PRO A 66 -5.56 -14.75 -13.56
CA PRO A 66 -5.85 -13.85 -14.66
C PRO A 66 -5.48 -14.55 -15.98
N SER A 67 -6.28 -14.34 -17.01
CA SER A 67 -6.05 -14.94 -18.33
C SER A 67 -4.75 -14.47 -18.99
N LYS A 68 -4.15 -13.39 -18.49
CA LYS A 68 -2.85 -12.86 -18.92
C LYS A 68 -1.80 -12.95 -17.80
N LYS A 69 -0.57 -13.28 -18.19
CA LYS A 69 0.60 -13.24 -17.31
C LYS A 69 1.09 -11.80 -17.18
N PHE A 70 0.68 -11.13 -16.12
CA PHE A 70 1.36 -9.93 -15.65
C PHE A 70 2.32 -10.32 -14.52
N ASN A 71 3.34 -9.52 -14.27
CA ASN A 71 4.08 -9.61 -13.02
C ASN A 71 3.24 -8.90 -11.97
N TYR A 72 2.67 -9.66 -11.05
CA TYR A 72 1.80 -9.13 -10.02
C TYR A 72 2.03 -9.84 -8.70
N SER A 73 1.61 -9.21 -7.62
CA SER A 73 1.57 -9.77 -6.27
C SER A 73 0.14 -9.77 -5.78
N ILE A 74 -0.28 -10.91 -5.23
CA ILE A 74 -1.60 -11.06 -4.61
C ILE A 74 -1.38 -11.02 -3.11
N VAL A 75 -1.97 -10.04 -2.44
CA VAL A 75 -2.12 -10.04 -0.99
C VAL A 75 -3.54 -10.48 -0.68
N LYS A 76 -3.68 -11.60 0.05
CA LYS A 76 -4.98 -12.08 0.53
C LYS A 76 -5.05 -11.86 2.04
N GLU A 77 -6.02 -11.08 2.48
CA GLU A 77 -6.32 -10.87 3.90
C GLU A 77 -7.70 -11.44 4.22
N ASN A 78 -7.74 -12.41 5.12
CA ASN A 78 -9.01 -12.88 5.70
C ASN A 78 -9.30 -12.00 6.92
N ASN A 79 -10.38 -11.24 6.86
CA ASN A 79 -10.81 -10.34 7.92
C ASN A 79 -11.86 -10.99 8.83
N GLU A 80 -12.13 -10.36 9.97
CA GLU A 80 -13.28 -10.69 10.81
C GLU A 80 -14.59 -10.57 10.00
N ASN A 81 -15.60 -11.38 10.32
CA ASN A 81 -16.93 -11.41 9.68
C ASN A 81 -17.04 -12.03 8.26
N GLY A 82 -16.07 -12.84 7.84
CA GLY A 82 -16.15 -13.55 6.55
C GLY A 82 -15.84 -12.68 5.33
N LYS A 83 -15.26 -11.49 5.55
CA LYS A 83 -14.70 -10.65 4.49
C LYS A 83 -13.32 -11.15 4.10
N THR A 84 -13.08 -11.30 2.81
CA THR A 84 -11.78 -11.57 2.21
C THR A 84 -11.40 -10.40 1.31
N THR A 85 -10.27 -9.76 1.61
CA THR A 85 -9.71 -8.73 0.74
C THR A 85 -8.61 -9.34 -0.10
N ILE A 86 -8.64 -9.08 -1.41
CA ILE A 86 -7.55 -9.38 -2.33
C ILE A 86 -7.05 -8.09 -2.89
N SER A 87 -5.76 -7.84 -2.75
CA SER A 87 -5.08 -6.76 -3.45
C SER A 87 -4.16 -7.36 -4.49
N ILE A 88 -4.35 -6.98 -5.75
CA ILE A 88 -3.49 -7.32 -6.88
C ILE A 88 -2.68 -6.08 -7.23
N VAL A 89 -1.37 -6.19 -7.03
CA VAL A 89 -0.40 -5.14 -7.26
C VAL A 89 0.47 -5.53 -8.44
N LEU A 90 0.56 -4.69 -9.47
CA LEU A 90 1.43 -4.93 -10.61
C LEU A 90 2.87 -4.47 -10.37
N ASP A 91 3.80 -5.01 -11.16
CA ASP A 91 5.12 -4.41 -11.32
C ASP A 91 5.10 -3.16 -12.22
N ASN A 92 6.14 -2.34 -12.11
CA ASN A 92 6.23 -1.00 -12.70
C ASN A 92 6.15 -0.93 -14.24
N SER A 93 6.05 -2.06 -14.93
CA SER A 93 6.05 -2.14 -16.40
C SER A 93 4.74 -2.68 -16.98
N SER A 94 3.84 -3.15 -16.13
CA SER A 94 2.64 -3.88 -16.53
C SER A 94 1.39 -3.00 -16.38
N SER A 95 0.46 -3.17 -17.30
CA SER A 95 -0.90 -2.63 -17.20
C SER A 95 -1.87 -3.78 -17.05
N LEU A 96 -2.83 -3.68 -16.12
CA LEU A 96 -3.88 -4.70 -15.96
C LEU A 96 -4.79 -4.75 -17.18
N THR A 97 -4.79 -3.69 -18.01
CA THR A 97 -5.65 -3.58 -19.18
C THR A 97 -4.92 -3.95 -20.45
N GLU A 98 -5.55 -4.80 -21.27
CA GLU A 98 -5.18 -5.01 -22.66
C GLU A 98 -6.36 -4.65 -23.55
N ASN A 99 -6.15 -3.77 -24.53
CA ASN A 99 -7.20 -3.34 -25.46
C ASN A 99 -8.48 -2.89 -24.74
N GLY A 100 -8.32 -2.18 -23.63
CA GLY A 100 -9.40 -1.68 -22.79
C GLY A 100 -10.22 -2.73 -22.06
N THR A 101 -9.64 -3.92 -21.86
CA THR A 101 -10.21 -5.03 -21.10
C THR A 101 -9.30 -5.40 -19.94
N LEU A 102 -9.88 -5.60 -18.75
CA LEU A 102 -9.22 -6.17 -17.57
C LEU A 102 -9.91 -7.49 -17.22
N ASP A 103 -9.19 -8.59 -17.35
CA ASP A 103 -9.63 -9.90 -16.88
C ASP A 103 -9.14 -10.15 -15.47
N VAL A 104 -10.08 -10.15 -14.51
CA VAL A 104 -9.81 -10.30 -13.08
C VAL A 104 -9.73 -11.78 -12.68
N GLY A 105 -10.05 -12.71 -13.57
CA GLY A 105 -10.00 -14.14 -13.28
C GLY A 105 -11.20 -14.66 -12.47
N THR A 106 -11.01 -15.78 -11.77
CA THR A 106 -12.10 -16.59 -11.20
C THR A 106 -12.05 -16.68 -9.67
N LEU A 107 -13.14 -16.31 -9.01
CA LEU A 107 -13.37 -16.52 -7.58
C LEU A 107 -13.99 -17.90 -7.33
N THR A 108 -13.64 -18.59 -6.23
CA THR A 108 -14.18 -19.92 -5.89
C THR A 108 -14.81 -19.94 -4.50
N PHE A 109 -16.13 -19.91 -4.46
CA PHE A 109 -16.90 -19.94 -3.23
C PHE A 109 -17.07 -21.37 -2.72
N LYS A 110 -17.33 -21.50 -1.41
CA LYS A 110 -17.69 -22.80 -0.81
C LYS A 110 -19.04 -23.28 -1.30
N ASN A 111 -19.99 -22.36 -1.45
CA ASN A 111 -21.33 -22.59 -1.97
C ASN A 111 -21.58 -21.67 -3.18
N LYS A 112 -22.57 -21.98 -4.02
CA LYS A 112 -22.98 -21.09 -5.11
C LYS A 112 -23.29 -19.69 -4.57
N PRO A 113 -22.54 -18.63 -4.98
CA PRO A 113 -22.70 -17.31 -4.42
C PRO A 113 -24.00 -16.67 -4.92
N ASN A 114 -24.61 -15.80 -4.11
CA ASN A 114 -25.81 -15.07 -4.47
C ASN A 114 -25.49 -13.58 -4.64
N LEU A 115 -24.95 -13.21 -5.80
CA LEU A 115 -24.34 -11.89 -6.05
C LEU A 115 -25.25 -10.88 -6.76
N SER A 116 -26.44 -11.28 -7.22
CA SER A 116 -27.17 -10.55 -8.28
C SER A 116 -27.51 -9.08 -8.01
N LYS A 117 -27.31 -8.57 -6.77
CA LYS A 117 -27.61 -7.18 -6.38
C LYS A 117 -26.52 -6.46 -5.56
N ASN A 118 -25.39 -7.10 -5.26
CA ASN A 118 -24.42 -6.58 -4.29
C ASN A 118 -22.97 -6.49 -4.83
N ALA A 119 -22.83 -6.41 -6.16
CA ALA A 119 -21.54 -6.06 -6.75
C ALA A 119 -21.44 -4.53 -6.86
N THR A 120 -20.31 -3.95 -6.46
CA THR A 120 -20.04 -2.51 -6.56
C THR A 120 -18.68 -2.28 -7.19
N LEU A 121 -18.57 -1.25 -8.02
CA LEU A 121 -17.30 -0.79 -8.59
C LEU A 121 -16.99 0.61 -8.03
N GLU A 122 -15.83 0.75 -7.42
CA GLU A 122 -15.31 2.02 -6.90
C GLU A 122 -14.04 2.40 -7.66
N LEU A 123 -13.90 3.70 -7.89
CA LEU A 123 -12.77 4.27 -8.60
C LEU A 123 -12.02 5.24 -7.71
N VAL A 124 -10.71 5.02 -7.59
CA VAL A 124 -9.83 5.88 -6.80
C VAL A 124 -8.77 6.48 -7.72
N ASN A 125 -8.84 7.80 -7.90
CA ASN A 125 -7.84 8.57 -8.64
C ASN A 125 -6.66 8.94 -7.72
N LEU A 126 -5.44 8.61 -8.16
CA LEU A 126 -4.19 8.81 -7.44
C LEU A 126 -3.43 10.11 -7.83
N ASP A 127 -3.82 10.81 -8.90
CA ASP A 127 -3.03 11.94 -9.45
C ASP A 127 -3.10 13.24 -8.61
N GLU A 128 -4.09 13.39 -7.73
CA GLU A 128 -4.20 14.57 -6.87
C GLU A 128 -3.68 14.31 -5.45
N GLY A 129 -2.36 14.38 -5.31
CA GLY A 129 -1.63 14.59 -4.05
C GLY A 129 -2.21 13.89 -2.82
N LEU A 130 -2.05 12.57 -2.72
CA LEU A 130 -2.26 11.72 -1.51
C LEU A 130 -3.61 11.87 -0.76
N ASN A 131 -4.55 12.67 -1.26
CA ASN A 131 -5.91 12.86 -0.74
C ASN A 131 -6.95 12.32 -1.73
N GLY A 132 -6.55 11.34 -2.56
CA GLY A 132 -7.29 10.85 -3.73
C GLY A 132 -8.80 10.86 -3.51
N GLN A 133 -9.50 11.62 -4.35
CA GLN A 133 -10.96 11.63 -4.34
C GLN A 133 -11.44 10.27 -4.83
N SER A 134 -12.16 9.55 -3.98
CA SER A 134 -12.93 8.38 -4.40
C SER A 134 -14.14 8.87 -5.18
N GLU A 135 -14.20 8.55 -6.47
CA GLU A 135 -15.42 8.72 -7.24
C GLU A 135 -16.14 7.38 -7.29
N ASN A 136 -17.34 7.31 -6.72
CA ASN A 136 -18.21 6.16 -6.92
C ASN A 136 -18.75 6.23 -8.35
N ILE A 137 -18.15 5.47 -9.26
CA ILE A 137 -18.64 5.37 -10.64
C ILE A 137 -19.46 4.11 -10.80
N THR A 138 -20.73 4.28 -11.16
CA THR A 138 -21.61 3.17 -11.55
C THR A 138 -21.20 2.67 -12.94
N ALA A 139 -20.37 1.62 -13.03
CA ALA A 139 -20.25 0.87 -14.28
C ALA A 139 -21.53 0.07 -14.53
N ASN A 140 -21.81 -0.26 -15.80
CA ASN A 140 -22.88 -1.20 -16.11
C ASN A 140 -22.49 -2.57 -15.55
N ILE A 141 -23.21 -3.05 -14.54
CA ILE A 141 -22.96 -4.35 -13.93
C ILE A 141 -23.85 -5.38 -14.63
N ASN A 142 -23.23 -6.40 -15.20
CA ASN A 142 -23.91 -7.53 -15.82
C ASN A 142 -23.56 -8.80 -15.06
N ILE A 143 -24.54 -9.38 -14.37
CA ILE A 143 -24.38 -10.65 -13.66
C ILE A 143 -25.12 -11.75 -14.44
N LYS A 144 -24.41 -12.81 -14.83
CA LYS A 144 -24.98 -14.00 -15.48
C LYS A 144 -24.96 -15.18 -14.52
N ASN A 145 -26.06 -15.92 -14.43
CA ASN A 145 -26.19 -17.12 -13.59
C ASN A 145 -26.52 -18.34 -14.45
N ASP A 146 -25.92 -19.50 -14.16
CA ASP A 146 -26.12 -20.79 -14.85
C ASP A 146 -27.59 -21.21 -15.12
N THR A 147 -28.57 -20.65 -14.42
CA THR A 147 -29.98 -21.06 -14.49
C THR A 147 -30.96 -19.97 -14.89
N ASP A 148 -30.52 -18.74 -15.14
CA ASP A 148 -31.41 -17.68 -15.60
C ASP A 148 -30.77 -16.91 -16.75
N ASN A 149 -31.43 -16.94 -17.90
CA ASN A 149 -31.13 -16.09 -19.05
C ASN A 149 -31.59 -14.64 -18.78
N GLN A 150 -31.34 -14.14 -17.56
CA GLN A 150 -31.66 -12.79 -17.13
C GLN A 150 -30.37 -12.00 -16.95
N THR A 151 -30.20 -11.01 -17.83
CA THR A 151 -29.25 -9.91 -17.63
C THR A 151 -29.92 -8.93 -16.66
N GLU A 152 -29.54 -8.93 -15.39
CA GLU A 152 -29.90 -7.82 -14.50
C GLU A 152 -28.89 -6.68 -14.76
N THR A 153 -29.32 -5.64 -15.48
CA THR A 153 -28.56 -4.40 -15.67
C THR A 153 -29.01 -3.39 -14.63
N THR A 154 -28.13 -3.00 -13.71
CA THR A 154 -28.40 -1.93 -12.75
C THR A 154 -27.72 -0.64 -13.22
N THR A 155 -28.52 0.39 -13.48
CA THR A 155 -28.06 1.77 -13.72
C THR A 155 -28.53 2.68 -12.59
N SER A 156 -27.60 3.35 -11.91
CA SER A 156 -27.89 4.35 -10.89
C SER A 156 -27.07 5.62 -11.12
N SER A 157 -27.76 6.76 -11.14
CA SER A 157 -27.27 8.11 -11.41
C SER A 157 -26.62 8.77 -10.19
N ASN A 158 -25.61 9.61 -10.43
CA ASN A 158 -24.86 10.41 -9.44
C ASN A 158 -25.73 11.13 -8.41
N SER A 159 -25.36 11.00 -7.13
CA SER A 159 -25.71 11.96 -6.07
C SER A 159 -24.44 12.51 -5.44
N SER A 160 -24.13 13.78 -5.72
CA SER A 160 -23.18 14.57 -4.93
C SER A 160 -23.87 15.04 -3.65
N SER A 161 -23.43 14.56 -2.48
CA SER A 161 -23.92 15.05 -1.19
C SER A 161 -22.86 15.93 -0.52
N SER A 162 -23.10 17.25 -0.57
CA SER A 162 -22.48 18.21 0.33
C SER A 162 -23.34 18.33 1.59
N SER A 163 -22.80 17.90 2.74
CA SER A 163 -23.46 18.08 4.03
C SER A 163 -22.87 19.28 4.77
N SER A 164 -23.57 20.42 4.71
CA SER A 164 -23.42 21.52 5.68
C SER A 164 -24.52 21.40 6.72
N SER A 165 -24.13 21.31 7.98
CA SER A 165 -25.01 21.10 9.13
C SER A 165 -25.59 22.42 9.66
N GLY A 166 -26.93 22.52 9.62
CA GLY A 166 -27.76 22.89 10.77
C GLY A 166 -28.03 24.37 11.04
N GLY A 167 -29.33 24.75 11.04
CA GLY A 167 -29.76 25.96 11.76
C GLY A 167 -31.12 26.60 11.40
N GLY A 168 -32.23 25.85 11.47
CA GLY A 168 -33.53 26.29 12.03
C GLY A 168 -34.26 27.58 11.59
N ALA A 169 -35.51 27.36 11.15
CA ALA A 169 -36.75 28.12 11.44
C ALA A 169 -37.16 29.36 10.61
N ASN A 170 -37.86 29.05 9.51
CA ASN A 170 -39.26 29.35 9.15
C ASN A 170 -39.91 30.76 9.24
N VAL A 171 -40.71 31.02 8.18
CA VAL A 171 -41.92 31.87 8.01
C VAL A 171 -41.77 33.26 7.35
N GLY A 172 -42.44 33.42 6.20
CA GLY A 172 -43.32 34.58 5.97
C GLY A 172 -43.04 35.55 4.81
N ASN A 173 -43.54 35.22 3.62
CA ASN A 173 -44.32 36.03 2.67
C ASN A 173 -43.90 37.48 2.23
N SER A 174 -43.83 37.63 0.90
CA SER A 174 -44.30 38.74 0.03
C SER A 174 -43.65 40.15 0.03
N SER A 175 -43.27 40.53 -1.20
CA SER A 175 -43.40 41.84 -1.89
C SER A 175 -42.55 43.07 -1.51
N ASP A 176 -42.14 43.74 -2.59
CA ASP A 176 -41.84 45.18 -2.77
C ASP A 176 -40.41 45.77 -2.56
N LYS A 177 -39.79 46.08 -3.71
CA LYS A 177 -39.52 47.45 -4.24
C LYS A 177 -38.35 48.33 -3.69
N LYS A 178 -37.59 48.88 -4.67
CA LYS A 178 -36.73 50.10 -4.74
C LYS A 178 -35.33 50.07 -4.09
N THR A 179 -34.24 50.28 -4.87
CA THR A 179 -33.43 51.52 -5.15
C THR A 179 -32.63 51.99 -3.92
N GLU A 180 -31.33 52.35 -3.91
CA GLU A 180 -30.44 53.15 -4.78
C GLU A 180 -28.97 52.67 -4.57
N SER A 181 -28.15 52.54 -5.62
CA SER A 181 -27.18 53.52 -6.13
C SER A 181 -26.12 54.00 -5.13
N THR A 182 -24.84 53.75 -5.42
CA THR A 182 -23.86 54.80 -5.73
C THR A 182 -22.58 54.15 -6.30
N THR A 183 -22.24 54.55 -7.51
CA THR A 183 -20.96 54.39 -8.21
C THR A 183 -19.88 55.26 -7.57
N GLN A 184 -18.65 54.75 -7.42
CA GLN A 184 -17.46 55.51 -7.81
C GLN A 184 -16.37 54.58 -8.35
N ASP A 185 -15.99 54.93 -9.56
CA ASP A 185 -14.99 54.36 -10.43
C ASP A 185 -13.68 55.14 -10.21
N THR A 186 -12.56 54.46 -9.99
CA THR A 186 -11.23 54.98 -10.35
C THR A 186 -10.29 53.82 -10.69
N ASN A 187 -9.99 53.70 -11.98
CA ASN A 187 -8.89 52.92 -12.52
C ASN A 187 -7.53 53.50 -12.09
N LYS A 188 -6.59 52.63 -11.69
CA LYS A 188 -5.18 52.78 -12.06
C LYS A 188 -4.46 51.43 -12.14
N LYS A 189 -3.86 51.22 -13.32
CA LYS A 189 -2.89 50.18 -13.70
C LYS A 189 -1.62 50.21 -12.85
N GLU A 190 -0.99 49.05 -12.70
CA GLU A 190 0.42 48.72 -13.05
C GLU A 190 0.74 47.34 -12.46
N ASP A 191 0.87 46.33 -13.31
CA ASP A 191 2.13 45.81 -13.86
C ASP A 191 2.83 44.81 -12.91
N SER A 192 2.82 43.55 -13.32
CA SER A 192 3.90 42.63 -12.96
C SER A 192 4.20 41.75 -14.17
N ASN A 193 5.34 42.09 -14.77
CA ASN A 193 5.93 41.44 -15.90
C ASN A 193 6.39 40.02 -15.57
N ASN A 194 6.03 39.16 -16.50
CA ASN A 194 6.58 37.88 -16.89
C ASN A 194 8.12 37.82 -16.90
N ILE A 195 8.72 36.83 -16.23
CA ILE A 195 9.94 36.14 -16.73
C ILE A 195 9.74 34.62 -16.60
N LYS A 196 9.87 34.01 -17.77
CA LYS A 196 9.83 32.61 -18.16
C LYS A 196 10.86 31.73 -17.47
N ASP A 197 10.48 30.45 -17.37
CA ASP A 197 11.27 29.24 -17.59
C ASP A 197 12.79 29.32 -17.43
N ASN A 198 13.30 28.46 -16.55
CA ASN A 198 14.35 27.54 -16.98
C ASN A 198 14.05 26.14 -16.46
N ASN A 199 13.42 25.38 -17.36
CA ASN A 199 13.36 23.94 -17.39
C ASN A 199 14.75 23.33 -17.15
N LYS A 200 14.91 22.57 -16.06
CA LYS A 200 15.84 21.44 -16.00
C LYS A 200 15.01 20.18 -15.84
N ASN A 201 14.95 19.42 -16.93
CA ASN A 201 14.54 18.05 -17.00
C ASN A 201 15.25 17.21 -15.91
N ASP A 202 14.48 16.70 -14.96
CA ASP A 202 14.83 15.50 -14.19
C ASP A 202 13.74 14.44 -14.45
N ASN A 203 13.64 13.99 -15.71
CA ASN A 203 12.71 12.96 -16.17
C ASN A 203 13.13 11.55 -15.75
N ASN A 204 13.41 11.32 -14.46
CA ASN A 204 13.63 9.96 -13.96
C ASN A 204 13.42 9.79 -12.45
N LYS A 205 12.49 10.52 -11.84
CA LYS A 205 12.07 10.22 -10.47
C LYS A 205 10.94 9.19 -10.53
N ILE A 206 11.26 7.94 -10.20
CA ILE A 206 10.26 6.87 -10.07
C ILE A 206 9.22 7.35 -9.05
N ASP A 207 7.94 7.38 -9.42
CA ASP A 207 6.89 7.69 -8.45
C ASP A 207 6.83 6.55 -7.42
N ILE A 208 7.27 6.82 -6.20
CA ILE A 208 7.28 5.87 -5.08
C ILE A 208 5.90 5.25 -4.82
N ASN A 209 4.81 5.92 -5.20
CA ASN A 209 3.45 5.39 -5.10
C ASN A 209 3.12 4.34 -6.18
N THR A 210 3.83 4.36 -7.33
CA THR A 210 3.73 3.32 -8.35
C THR A 210 4.53 2.07 -7.98
N MET A 211 5.64 2.21 -7.25
CA MET A 211 6.48 1.07 -6.83
C MET A 211 5.98 0.39 -5.55
N TYR A 212 5.32 1.13 -4.66
CA TYR A 212 4.69 0.61 -3.44
C TYR A 212 3.31 1.23 -3.24
N PRO A 213 2.24 0.62 -3.75
CA PRO A 213 0.89 1.17 -3.63
C PRO A 213 0.37 1.03 -2.20
N ILE A 214 -0.54 1.93 -1.84
CA ILE A 214 -1.29 1.84 -0.60
C ILE A 214 -2.30 0.67 -0.72
N ILE A 215 -2.22 -0.29 0.19
CA ILE A 215 -3.08 -1.48 0.27
C ILE A 215 -4.14 -1.40 1.37
N LYS A 216 -3.94 -0.57 2.41
CA LYS A 216 -4.88 -0.37 3.52
C LYS A 216 -4.59 0.93 4.24
N GLN A 217 -5.58 1.78 4.50
CA GLN A 217 -5.34 2.93 5.38
C GLN A 217 -5.16 2.46 6.83
N SER A 218 -3.95 2.61 7.35
CA SER A 218 -3.60 2.25 8.72
C SER A 218 -3.70 3.47 9.64
N ASN A 219 -4.27 3.26 10.83
CA ASN A 219 -4.34 4.29 11.87
C ASN A 219 -4.10 3.66 13.26
N PHE A 220 -2.91 3.87 13.80
CA PHE A 220 -2.52 3.34 15.11
C PHE A 220 -2.58 4.42 16.18
N LYS A 221 -3.45 4.24 17.18
CA LYS A 221 -3.72 5.24 18.22
C LYS A 221 -2.49 5.60 19.04
N ASP A 222 -1.62 4.63 19.27
CA ASP A 222 -0.39 4.79 20.05
C ASP A 222 0.75 5.45 19.27
N THR A 223 0.51 5.83 18.01
CA THR A 223 1.50 6.52 17.17
C THR A 223 1.15 7.98 16.89
N THR A 224 -0.06 8.46 17.19
CA THR A 224 -0.54 9.79 16.77
C THR A 224 0.40 10.94 17.15
N ASN A 225 1.01 10.88 18.34
CA ASN A 225 1.98 11.89 18.82
C ASN A 225 3.44 11.39 18.80
N HIS A 226 3.69 10.28 18.11
CA HIS A 226 5.02 9.67 18.02
C HIS A 226 5.77 10.22 16.80
N TRP A 227 7.06 10.53 16.94
CA TRP A 227 7.88 11.10 15.86
C TRP A 227 7.94 10.20 14.61
N ALA A 228 7.82 8.89 14.80
CA ALA A 228 7.77 7.91 13.71
C ALA A 228 6.35 7.70 13.12
N ASN A 229 5.34 8.50 13.47
CA ASN A 229 3.95 8.31 13.01
C ASN A 229 3.85 8.21 11.49
N GLU A 230 4.43 9.17 10.78
CA GLU A 230 4.37 9.24 9.32
C GLU A 230 5.12 8.06 8.67
N PRO A 231 6.39 7.74 9.02
CA PRO A 231 7.05 6.52 8.55
C PRO A 231 6.26 5.23 8.81
N ILE A 232 5.70 5.09 10.01
CA ILE A 232 4.92 3.91 10.39
C ILE A 232 3.69 3.81 9.50
N LYS A 233 2.92 4.90 9.39
CA LYS A 233 1.72 4.95 8.56
C LYS A 233 2.06 4.66 7.11
N TYR A 234 3.09 5.29 6.56
CA TYR A 234 3.51 5.12 5.17
C TYR A 234 3.79 3.66 4.83
N LEU A 235 4.55 2.97 5.69
CA LEU A 235 4.93 1.57 5.49
C LEU A 235 3.78 0.60 5.77
N ALA A 236 2.95 0.90 6.78
CA ALA A 236 1.80 0.07 7.13
C ALA A 236 0.73 0.15 6.06
N ASP A 237 0.54 1.34 5.50
CA ASP A 237 -0.33 1.56 4.36
C ASP A 237 0.05 0.70 3.15
N ARG A 238 1.32 0.32 3.03
CA ARG A 238 1.90 -0.49 1.94
C ARG A 238 2.09 -1.97 2.31
N GLY A 239 1.65 -2.39 3.50
CA GLY A 239 1.80 -3.77 3.98
C GLY A 239 3.23 -4.18 4.34
N ILE A 240 4.18 -3.24 4.30
CA ILE A 240 5.59 -3.49 4.59
C ILE A 240 5.78 -3.73 6.09
N ILE A 241 5.06 -2.99 6.94
CA ILE A 241 5.07 -3.17 8.39
C ILE A 241 3.66 -3.33 8.94
N ASN A 242 3.45 -4.27 9.84
CA ASN A 242 2.13 -4.53 10.42
C ASN A 242 2.08 -4.02 11.86
N GLY A 243 0.91 -3.56 12.31
CA GLY A 243 0.65 -3.31 13.73
C GLY A 243 0.68 -4.59 14.56
N MET A 244 0.71 -4.44 15.88
CA MET A 244 0.51 -5.55 16.83
C MET A 244 -0.95 -6.04 16.78
N ASN A 245 -1.87 -5.12 16.47
CA ASN A 245 -3.26 -5.34 16.13
C ASN A 245 -3.76 -4.13 15.30
N ASP A 246 -5.05 -4.09 14.96
CA ASP A 246 -5.61 -3.04 14.09
C ASP A 246 -5.44 -1.61 14.63
N ASN A 247 -5.34 -1.41 15.94
CA ASN A 247 -5.31 -0.08 16.55
C ASN A 247 -3.99 0.25 17.26
N GLN A 248 -3.06 -0.69 17.36
CA GLN A 248 -1.83 -0.56 18.13
C GLN A 248 -0.60 -1.00 17.33
N PHE A 249 0.43 -0.17 17.30
CA PHE A 249 1.69 -0.45 16.61
C PHE A 249 2.86 -0.80 17.56
N ALA A 250 2.83 -0.27 18.77
CA ALA A 250 3.89 -0.32 19.78
C ALA A 250 5.25 0.23 19.27
N PRO A 251 5.34 1.52 18.90
CA PRO A 251 6.53 2.08 18.24
C PRO A 251 7.80 2.06 19.10
N ASN A 252 7.64 2.04 20.44
CA ASN A 252 8.75 2.00 21.39
C ASN A 252 9.19 0.58 21.77
N ASN A 253 8.48 -0.46 21.33
CA ASN A 253 8.91 -1.82 21.57
C ASN A 253 10.12 -2.15 20.70
N ASN A 254 11.04 -2.96 21.22
CA ASN A 254 12.14 -3.49 20.44
C ASN A 254 11.61 -4.40 19.33
N ILE A 255 12.33 -4.41 18.20
CA ILE A 255 12.07 -5.31 17.08
C ILE A 255 13.06 -6.48 17.10
N THR A 256 12.58 -7.68 16.75
CA THR A 256 13.42 -8.86 16.62
C THR A 256 14.17 -8.90 15.29
N ARG A 257 15.23 -9.71 15.24
CA ARG A 257 16.00 -9.94 14.01
C ARG A 257 15.14 -10.54 12.89
N ALA A 258 14.24 -11.46 13.21
CA ALA A 258 13.32 -12.05 12.24
C ALA A 258 12.32 -11.03 11.70
N GLU A 259 11.74 -10.21 12.56
CA GLU A 259 10.83 -9.13 12.14
C GLU A 259 11.55 -8.13 11.24
N PHE A 260 12.77 -7.70 11.58
CA PHE A 260 13.51 -6.74 10.76
C PHE A 260 13.84 -7.29 9.36
N ILE A 261 14.31 -8.53 9.25
CA ILE A 261 14.52 -9.19 7.95
C ILE A 261 13.21 -9.29 7.17
N THR A 262 12.09 -9.55 7.84
CA THR A 262 10.78 -9.60 7.19
C THR A 262 10.39 -8.24 6.59
N LEU A 263 10.74 -7.12 7.23
CA LEU A 263 10.52 -5.79 6.64
C LEU A 263 11.29 -5.61 5.33
N LEU A 264 12.56 -6.02 5.30
CA LEU A 264 13.38 -5.96 4.09
C LEU A 264 12.85 -6.88 2.99
N ALA A 265 12.40 -8.08 3.35
CA ALA A 265 11.84 -9.05 2.41
C ALA A 265 10.49 -8.58 1.83
N LYS A 266 9.64 -7.96 2.66
CA LYS A 266 8.40 -7.33 2.21
C LYS A 266 8.65 -6.12 1.32
N MET A 267 9.68 -5.34 1.64
CA MET A 267 10.12 -4.25 0.78
C MET A 267 10.67 -4.76 -0.57
N ASP A 268 11.30 -5.94 -0.63
CA ASP A 268 11.67 -6.57 -1.90
C ASP A 268 10.52 -7.32 -2.59
N ASN A 269 9.36 -7.41 -1.94
CA ASN A 269 8.17 -8.09 -2.44
C ASN A 269 8.45 -9.53 -2.92
N ILE A 270 9.12 -10.31 -2.08
CA ILE A 270 9.59 -11.66 -2.45
C ILE A 270 8.45 -12.67 -2.58
N ASP A 271 8.61 -13.64 -3.48
CA ASP A 271 7.79 -14.85 -3.48
C ASP A 271 8.31 -15.85 -2.43
N ILE A 272 7.65 -15.88 -1.27
CA ILE A 272 8.05 -16.70 -0.11
C ILE A 272 8.08 -18.20 -0.42
N ASN A 273 7.36 -18.69 -1.44
CA ASN A 273 7.30 -20.12 -1.75
C ASN A 273 8.60 -20.66 -2.36
N LYS A 274 9.50 -19.76 -2.81
CA LYS A 274 10.82 -20.12 -3.34
C LYS A 274 11.86 -20.35 -2.25
N TYR A 275 11.50 -20.09 -1.00
CA TYR A 275 12.43 -19.99 0.10
C TYR A 275 12.05 -20.92 1.25
N LYS A 276 13.05 -21.68 1.72
CA LYS A 276 12.96 -22.58 2.87
C LYS A 276 14.36 -22.72 3.45
N ALA A 277 14.57 -22.17 4.64
CA ALA A 277 15.87 -22.11 5.29
C ALA A 277 16.28 -23.51 5.75
N GLU A 278 17.42 -23.98 5.26
CA GLU A 278 18.06 -25.23 5.72
C GLU A 278 19.36 -24.95 6.50
N ASN A 279 19.84 -23.70 6.50
CA ASN A 279 21.18 -23.33 6.95
C ASN A 279 21.28 -22.94 8.45
N PHE A 280 20.17 -22.67 9.12
CA PHE A 280 20.16 -22.23 10.51
C PHE A 280 19.40 -23.22 11.39
N THR A 281 20.06 -23.77 12.41
CA THR A 281 19.51 -24.82 13.28
C THR A 281 18.42 -24.31 14.23
N ASP A 282 18.36 -23.00 14.43
CA ASP A 282 17.39 -22.32 15.30
C ASP A 282 16.22 -21.68 14.52
N VAL A 283 16.06 -22.04 13.25
CA VAL A 283 14.96 -21.59 12.38
C VAL A 283 14.12 -22.82 12.00
N PRO A 284 13.01 -23.10 12.71
CA PRO A 284 12.16 -24.24 12.39
C PRO A 284 11.55 -24.15 10.98
N ASP A 285 11.34 -25.30 10.34
CA ASP A 285 10.73 -25.41 9.00
C ASP A 285 9.37 -24.72 8.88
N ASN A 286 8.56 -24.77 9.94
CA ASN A 286 7.21 -24.22 9.99
C ASN A 286 7.14 -22.82 10.61
N ALA A 287 8.28 -22.19 10.93
CA ALA A 287 8.29 -20.85 11.48
C ALA A 287 7.90 -19.84 10.39
N TRP A 288 7.01 -18.90 10.73
CA TRP A 288 6.54 -17.86 9.81
C TRP A 288 7.69 -17.03 9.20
N PHE A 289 8.81 -16.90 9.93
CA PHE A 289 9.99 -16.15 9.49
C PHE A 289 10.98 -16.95 8.63
N ASN A 290 10.79 -18.27 8.51
CA ASN A 290 11.69 -19.16 7.79
C ASN A 290 11.96 -18.71 6.34
N PRO A 291 10.94 -18.48 5.49
CA PRO A 291 11.19 -18.08 4.10
C PRO A 291 11.91 -16.74 3.98
N TYR A 292 11.65 -15.78 4.87
CA TYR A 292 12.30 -14.47 4.85
C TYR A 292 13.79 -14.57 5.24
N ILE A 293 14.11 -15.39 6.24
CA ILE A 293 15.51 -15.63 6.65
C ILE A 293 16.29 -16.37 5.56
N ASP A 294 15.68 -17.36 4.90
CA ASP A 294 16.31 -18.07 3.80
C ASP A 294 16.60 -17.15 2.61
N TRP A 295 15.63 -16.33 2.21
CA TRP A 295 15.84 -15.30 1.19
C TRP A 295 16.99 -14.38 1.56
N ALA A 296 17.02 -13.89 2.80
CA ALA A 296 18.08 -13.00 3.25
C ALA A 296 19.45 -13.68 3.24
N ALA A 297 19.52 -14.96 3.61
CA ALA A 297 20.78 -15.71 3.58
C ALA A 297 21.27 -15.97 2.15
N LYS A 298 20.38 -16.45 1.26
CA LYS A 298 20.70 -16.72 -0.16
C LYS A 298 21.15 -15.48 -0.92
N ASN A 299 20.63 -14.32 -0.56
CA ASN A 299 20.97 -13.04 -1.19
C ASN A 299 22.07 -12.27 -0.44
N GLY A 300 22.73 -12.88 0.55
CA GLY A 300 23.86 -12.27 1.26
C GLY A 300 23.50 -11.11 2.20
N ILE A 301 22.22 -10.92 2.51
CA ILE A 301 21.70 -9.87 3.39
C ILE A 301 22.02 -10.21 4.86
N THR A 302 22.00 -11.50 5.22
CA THR A 302 22.39 -11.98 6.55
C THR A 302 23.34 -13.19 6.45
N SER A 303 24.18 -13.35 7.47
CA SER A 303 25.05 -14.52 7.65
C SER A 303 24.77 -15.24 8.97
N GLY A 304 23.68 -14.88 9.67
CA GLY A 304 23.44 -15.31 11.05
C GLY A 304 24.33 -14.57 12.07
N ILE A 305 24.20 -14.95 13.34
CA ILE A 305 25.15 -14.55 14.40
C ILE A 305 26.34 -15.53 14.48
N THR A 306 26.13 -16.74 13.96
CA THR A 306 27.16 -17.74 13.66
C THR A 306 26.81 -18.37 12.32
N ALA A 307 27.67 -19.24 11.79
CA ALA A 307 27.42 -19.96 10.54
C ALA A 307 26.13 -20.81 10.55
N SER A 308 25.67 -21.25 11.73
CA SER A 308 24.52 -22.15 11.87
C SER A 308 23.39 -21.58 12.75
N THR A 309 23.51 -20.36 13.26
CA THR A 309 22.53 -19.76 14.18
C THR A 309 22.16 -18.35 13.72
N PHE A 310 20.85 -18.09 13.54
CA PHE A 310 20.35 -16.78 13.16
C PHE A 310 19.92 -15.91 14.35
N ALA A 311 19.42 -16.53 15.42
CA ALA A 311 18.78 -15.95 16.60
C ALA A 311 17.52 -15.11 16.26
N PRO A 312 16.44 -15.72 15.71
CA PRO A 312 15.30 -14.99 15.16
C PRO A 312 14.54 -14.15 16.18
N ASN A 313 14.40 -14.65 17.40
CA ASN A 313 13.63 -14.00 18.47
C ASN A 313 14.45 -13.00 19.30
N ASN A 314 15.76 -12.88 19.05
CA ASN A 314 16.55 -11.87 19.73
C ASN A 314 16.24 -10.49 19.15
N ASN A 315 16.19 -9.48 20.02
CA ASN A 315 16.11 -8.10 19.59
C ASN A 315 17.35 -7.74 18.76
N ILE A 316 17.13 -7.03 17.65
CA ILE A 316 18.23 -6.61 16.79
C ILE A 316 18.89 -5.35 17.34
N THR A 317 20.22 -5.33 17.33
CA THR A 317 20.98 -4.12 17.70
C THR A 317 21.06 -3.15 16.53
N ARG A 318 21.25 -1.87 16.82
CA ARG A 318 21.35 -0.81 15.81
C ARG A 318 22.51 -1.04 14.83
N GLU A 319 23.66 -1.55 15.29
CA GLU A 319 24.78 -1.87 14.41
C GLU A 319 24.48 -3.06 13.47
N GLN A 320 23.72 -4.05 13.94
CA GLN A 320 23.29 -5.18 13.11
C GLN A 320 22.30 -4.75 12.03
N MET A 321 21.37 -3.85 12.35
CA MET A 321 20.48 -3.26 11.36
C MET A 321 21.26 -2.52 10.28
N ALA A 322 22.25 -1.70 10.64
CA ALA A 322 23.07 -0.98 9.67
C ALA A 322 23.77 -1.92 8.68
N VAL A 323 24.30 -3.05 9.16
CA VAL A 323 24.91 -4.08 8.32
C VAL A 323 23.89 -4.74 7.38
N MET A 324 22.72 -5.12 7.91
CA MET A 324 21.67 -5.73 7.07
C MET A 324 21.12 -4.77 6.02
N ILE A 325 20.96 -3.48 6.36
CA ILE A 325 20.54 -2.43 5.43
C ILE A 325 21.56 -2.27 4.32
N GLU A 326 22.85 -2.14 4.65
CA GLU A 326 23.90 -1.97 3.64
C GLU A 326 23.98 -3.16 2.69
N ARG A 327 23.89 -4.39 3.22
CA ARG A 327 23.87 -5.60 2.40
C ARG A 327 22.62 -5.70 1.53
N PHE A 328 21.46 -5.31 2.06
CA PHE A 328 20.23 -5.23 1.28
C PHE A 328 20.36 -4.23 0.13
N CYS A 329 20.89 -3.03 0.40
CA CYS A 329 21.14 -2.04 -0.64
C CYS A 329 22.11 -2.56 -1.71
N ASN A 330 23.18 -3.25 -1.31
CA ASN A 330 24.10 -3.90 -2.26
C ASN A 330 23.38 -4.94 -3.12
N TYR A 331 22.56 -5.80 -2.53
CA TYR A 331 21.75 -6.78 -3.25
C TYR A 331 20.79 -6.13 -4.26
N LYS A 332 20.14 -5.03 -3.88
CA LYS A 332 19.24 -4.28 -4.76
C LYS A 332 19.95 -3.36 -5.76
N ASN A 333 21.27 -3.25 -5.70
CA ASN A 333 22.06 -2.23 -6.40
C ASN A 333 21.57 -0.79 -6.09
N PHE A 334 21.07 -0.57 -4.88
CA PHE A 334 20.70 0.77 -4.41
C PHE A 334 21.97 1.54 -4.06
N ASN A 335 22.12 2.70 -4.69
CA ASN A 335 23.30 3.51 -4.50
C ASN A 335 23.21 4.27 -3.16
N LEU A 336 23.97 3.81 -2.17
CA LEU A 336 24.22 4.54 -0.93
C LEU A 336 25.23 5.68 -1.17
N ASN A 337 24.87 6.62 -2.04
CA ASN A 337 25.71 7.78 -2.33
C ASN A 337 26.02 8.53 -1.02
N ASN A 338 27.26 9.01 -0.90
CA ASN A 338 27.74 9.78 0.24
C ASN A 338 27.19 11.22 0.21
N ASN A 339 25.87 11.34 0.16
CA ASN A 339 25.15 12.60 0.01
C ASN A 339 25.27 13.50 1.25
N LYS A 340 25.60 12.91 2.39
CA LYS A 340 25.86 13.62 3.64
C LYS A 340 27.32 13.48 4.06
N ALA A 341 27.85 14.54 4.68
CA ALA A 341 29.13 14.46 5.37
C ALA A 341 29.10 13.37 6.45
N GLN A 342 30.22 12.68 6.62
CA GLN A 342 30.37 11.70 7.68
C GLN A 342 30.23 12.39 9.04
N ILE A 343 29.35 11.84 9.89
CA ILE A 343 29.21 12.26 11.28
C ILE A 343 30.14 11.40 12.14
N ASN A 344 30.90 12.04 13.02
CA ASN A 344 31.65 11.33 14.06
C ASN A 344 30.78 11.19 15.30
N PHE A 345 30.26 10.00 15.54
CA PHE A 345 29.45 9.72 16.72
C PHE A 345 30.29 9.73 17.99
N THR A 346 29.72 10.20 19.10
CA THR A 346 30.41 10.28 20.41
C THR A 346 30.85 8.90 20.94
N ASP A 347 30.18 7.84 20.49
CA ASP A 347 30.43 6.45 20.86
C ASP A 347 30.99 5.60 19.71
N THR A 348 31.68 6.22 18.74
CA THR A 348 32.28 5.54 17.58
C THR A 348 33.15 4.33 17.99
N ASN A 349 33.87 4.43 19.12
CA ASN A 349 34.72 3.35 19.63
C ASN A 349 33.93 2.12 20.13
N ASN A 350 32.62 2.25 20.35
CA ASN A 350 31.75 1.15 20.76
C ASN A 350 31.14 0.41 19.55
N ILE A 351 31.31 0.94 18.33
CA ILE A 351 30.85 0.30 17.10
C ILE A 351 31.78 -0.88 16.81
N SER A 352 31.21 -2.08 16.66
CA SER A 352 32.05 -3.22 16.30
C SER A 352 32.68 -3.05 14.92
N SER A 353 33.92 -3.52 14.78
CA SER A 353 34.70 -3.41 13.53
C SER A 353 33.96 -3.95 12.29
N TYR A 354 33.19 -5.02 12.45
CA TYR A 354 32.38 -5.60 11.36
C TYR A 354 31.25 -4.67 10.88
N ALA A 355 30.81 -3.73 11.72
CA ALA A 355 29.69 -2.83 11.44
C ALA A 355 30.16 -1.40 11.09
N SER A 356 31.39 -1.02 11.43
CA SER A 356 31.89 0.36 11.26
C SER A 356 31.69 0.91 9.85
N SER A 357 32.01 0.11 8.82
CA SER A 357 31.83 0.54 7.42
C SER A 357 30.36 0.69 7.05
N SER A 358 29.51 -0.28 7.42
CA SER A 358 28.08 -0.23 7.11
C SER A 358 27.41 0.94 7.83
N VAL A 359 27.75 1.20 9.10
CA VAL A 359 27.25 2.37 9.86
C VAL A 359 27.61 3.67 9.16
N ALA A 360 28.86 3.83 8.72
CA ALA A 360 29.28 5.03 7.98
C ALA A 360 28.50 5.20 6.67
N LYS A 361 28.36 4.14 5.86
CA LYS A 361 27.63 4.19 4.59
C LYS A 361 26.15 4.54 4.76
N VAL A 362 25.44 3.86 5.65
CA VAL A 362 24.01 4.14 5.86
C VAL A 362 23.78 5.50 6.52
N GLN A 363 24.74 6.01 7.29
CA GLN A 363 24.70 7.37 7.81
C GLN A 363 24.89 8.41 6.71
N GLN A 364 25.89 8.21 5.83
CA GLN A 364 26.16 9.12 4.72
C GLN A 364 25.06 9.12 3.66
N ALA A 365 24.34 8.00 3.51
CA ALA A 365 23.11 7.91 2.73
C ALA A 365 21.90 8.59 3.40
N GLY A 366 22.02 9.00 4.66
CA GLY A 366 20.97 9.66 5.42
C GLY A 366 19.90 8.75 6.02
N ILE A 367 20.05 7.42 5.90
CA ILE A 367 19.14 6.40 6.47
C ILE A 367 19.21 6.42 8.00
N ILE A 368 20.39 6.69 8.56
CA ILE A 368 20.61 6.83 10.01
C ILE A 368 21.27 8.16 10.32
N ASN A 369 20.76 8.91 11.30
CA ASN A 369 21.36 10.18 11.72
C ASN A 369 21.96 10.16 13.14
N GLY A 370 21.87 9.03 13.85
CA GLY A 370 22.23 8.93 15.27
C GLY A 370 21.12 9.46 16.20
N ARG A 371 21.45 9.62 17.48
CA ARG A 371 20.57 10.13 18.53
C ARG A 371 20.83 11.62 18.79
N PRO A 372 19.88 12.35 19.41
CA PRO A 372 20.06 13.77 19.74
C PRO A 372 21.26 14.08 20.63
N ASP A 373 21.74 13.10 21.41
CA ASP A 373 22.95 13.21 22.25
C ASP A 373 24.27 13.04 21.48
N GLY A 374 24.21 12.89 20.15
CA GLY A 374 25.36 12.69 19.27
C GLY A 374 25.88 11.25 19.24
N SER A 375 25.23 10.31 19.92
CA SER A 375 25.61 8.88 19.90
C SER A 375 24.94 8.13 18.74
N PHE A 376 25.56 7.04 18.30
CA PHE A 376 24.91 6.04 17.44
C PHE A 376 24.20 4.95 18.26
N ALA A 377 24.67 4.67 19.47
CA ALA A 377 24.22 3.61 20.37
C ALA A 377 24.27 2.21 19.71
N PRO A 378 25.44 1.72 19.25
CA PRO A 378 25.57 0.52 18.41
C PRO A 378 25.02 -0.75 19.05
N LYS A 379 25.16 -0.90 20.37
CA LYS A 379 24.71 -2.07 21.14
C LYS A 379 23.28 -1.99 21.65
N ALA A 380 22.63 -0.83 21.52
CA ALA A 380 21.24 -0.69 21.91
C ALA A 380 20.35 -1.47 20.93
N ASN A 381 19.31 -2.10 21.47
CA ASN A 381 18.25 -2.69 20.65
C ASN A 381 17.50 -1.57 19.93
N ALA A 382 17.16 -1.81 18.68
CA ALA A 382 16.37 -0.88 17.90
C ALA A 382 14.88 -1.08 18.14
N THR A 383 14.13 0.02 18.12
CA THR A 383 12.67 -0.02 18.25
C THR A 383 11.98 -0.26 16.90
N ARG A 384 10.71 -0.66 16.97
CA ARG A 384 9.83 -0.76 15.79
C ARG A 384 9.69 0.60 15.08
N GLY A 385 9.63 1.70 15.83
CA GLY A 385 9.59 3.06 15.28
C GLY A 385 10.91 3.46 14.57
N GLU A 386 12.06 3.14 15.17
CA GLU A 386 13.36 3.33 14.52
C GLU A 386 13.50 2.51 13.24
N SER A 387 13.02 1.26 13.27
CA SER A 387 13.00 0.39 12.09
C SER A 387 12.12 0.95 10.98
N ALA A 388 10.91 1.41 11.32
CA ALA A 388 10.00 2.04 10.37
C ALA A 388 10.63 3.27 9.72
N GLN A 389 11.28 4.14 10.51
CA GLN A 389 11.98 5.31 9.98
C GLN A 389 13.08 4.93 8.98
N MET A 390 13.92 3.94 9.29
CA MET A 390 15.02 3.54 8.42
C MET A 390 14.50 2.97 7.08
N ILE A 391 13.50 2.09 7.14
CA ILE A 391 12.89 1.49 5.95
C ILE A 391 12.17 2.56 5.11
N TYR A 392 11.43 3.47 5.75
CA TYR A 392 10.79 4.60 5.08
C TYR A 392 11.81 5.49 4.36
N THR A 393 12.92 5.82 5.03
CA THR A 393 13.97 6.63 4.40
C THR A 393 14.60 5.90 3.22
N MET A 394 14.87 4.59 3.32
CA MET A 394 15.36 3.81 2.19
C MET A 394 14.42 3.83 0.98
N LEU A 395 13.11 3.88 1.18
CA LEU A 395 12.13 3.98 0.09
C LEU A 395 12.07 5.36 -0.55
N THR A 396 12.31 6.40 0.23
CA THR A 396 12.10 7.79 -0.21
C THR A 396 13.37 8.49 -0.72
N ILE A 397 14.55 7.89 -0.51
CA ILE A 397 15.83 8.39 -1.04
C ILE A 397 16.19 7.83 -2.45
N GLN A 398 15.35 6.96 -3.01
CA GLN A 398 15.55 6.34 -4.33
C GLN A 398 15.23 7.28 -5.49
#